data_AF-A0A1T3BRF4-F1
#
_entry.id   AF-A0A1T3BRF4-F1
#
_cell.length_a   1.000
_cell.length_b   1.000
_cell.length_c   1.000
_cell.angle_alpha   90.00
_cell.angle_beta   90.00
_cell.angle_gamma   90.00
#
_symmetry.space_group_name_H-M   'P 1'
#
loop_
_entity.id
_entity.type
_entity.pdbx_description
1 polymer ?
#
loop_
_entity_poly.entity_id
_entity_poly.type
_entity_poly.pdbx_seq_one_letter_code
_entity_poly.pdbx_strand_id
1 'polypeptide(L)'
;MFKLFVSVIIIMFSQSVFADGIRKVYRAAMESPEEIKREGGFIPRGMDGTRPNQPPPDINLWNHVHGSETGMSRHNSGYVSTSTARIIAINWVNEHLNHNGYVYHIRATPNFIDVNASLLDYSPHPQESEMAALGRIHWNQVIGWERVRGGTVGEFIPNPDYREQLYMHLAGGGAQPQLAAFPDGYPAWSHQPWLTYAQCELKSSCSPKKSPQQFGTDWFLKSHYAIRTTLIITIDED
;
A
#
# COMPACT_ATOMS: atom_id res chain seq x y z
N MET A 1 37.14 42.49 14.87
CA MET A 1 36.33 42.23 13.66
C MET A 1 36.34 40.75 13.37
N PHE A 2 35.53 39.99 14.09
CA PHE A 2 35.49 38.53 14.03
C PHE A 2 34.01 38.14 14.09
N LYS A 3 33.40 37.87 12.93
CA LYS A 3 32.08 37.27 12.73
C LYS A 3 31.70 37.42 11.26
N LEU A 4 32.19 36.53 10.40
CA LEU A 4 31.51 36.21 9.14
C LEU A 4 32.20 34.99 8.51
N PHE A 5 32.03 33.77 9.02
CA PHE A 5 32.39 32.56 8.23
C PHE A 5 31.87 31.24 8.83
N VAL A 6 30.61 31.16 9.27
CA VAL A 6 29.94 29.85 9.43
C VAL A 6 28.45 30.03 9.17
N SER A 7 28.05 30.14 7.91
CA SER A 7 26.63 30.08 7.54
C SER A 7 26.45 29.53 6.13
N VAL A 8 27.23 28.50 5.78
CA VAL A 8 27.01 27.59 4.65
C VAL A 8 27.55 26.25 5.14
N ILE A 9 26.85 25.14 4.90
CA ILE A 9 27.09 23.77 5.42
C ILE A 9 26.25 23.40 6.67
N ILE A 10 24.93 23.62 6.62
CA ILE A 10 23.92 22.61 7.06
C ILE A 10 22.77 22.64 6.04
N ILE A 11 23.11 22.46 4.77
CA ILE A 11 22.19 21.92 3.75
C ILE A 11 22.94 20.72 3.15
N MET A 12 23.41 19.85 4.03
CA MET A 12 23.97 18.56 3.65
C MET A 12 22.84 17.57 3.81
N PHE A 13 22.15 17.36 2.70
CA PHE A 13 21.62 16.04 2.36
C PHE A 13 20.72 15.41 3.44
N SER A 14 19.46 15.82 3.47
CA SER A 14 18.39 14.82 3.52
C SER A 14 18.44 14.02 2.22
N GLN A 15 19.50 13.26 2.01
CA GLN A 15 19.35 12.03 1.26
C GLN A 15 18.51 11.17 2.18
N SER A 16 17.18 11.29 2.02
CA SER A 16 16.40 10.08 1.90
C SER A 16 17.28 9.15 1.09
N VAL A 17 17.88 8.16 1.76
CA VAL A 17 18.49 7.03 1.09
C VAL A 17 17.49 6.69 0.01
N PHE A 18 17.87 6.87 -1.27
CA PHE A 18 17.04 6.43 -2.37
C PHE A 18 17.05 4.91 -2.27
N ALA A 19 16.27 4.39 -1.31
CA ALA A 19 15.75 3.05 -1.39
C ALA A 19 15.07 3.03 -2.75
N ASP A 20 15.65 2.28 -3.69
CA ASP A 20 14.99 1.96 -4.93
C ASP A 20 13.59 1.48 -4.51
N GLY A 21 12.57 2.29 -4.80
CA GLY A 21 11.28 2.15 -4.15
C GLY A 21 10.74 0.73 -4.37
N ILE A 22 9.89 0.24 -3.47
CA ILE A 22 9.27 -1.07 -3.68
C ILE A 22 8.49 -1.03 -5.00
N ARG A 23 8.96 -1.77 -6.01
CA ARG A 23 8.39 -1.78 -7.38
C ARG A 23 7.58 -3.02 -7.67
N LYS A 24 7.72 -4.09 -6.89
CA LYS A 24 7.00 -5.34 -7.06
C LYS A 24 6.54 -5.88 -5.72
N VAL A 25 5.31 -6.35 -5.67
CA VAL A 25 4.68 -6.99 -4.52
C VAL A 25 3.93 -8.24 -4.96
N TYR A 26 3.50 -9.03 -3.99
CA TYR A 26 2.93 -10.34 -4.16
C TYR A 26 1.62 -10.44 -3.42
N ARG A 27 0.61 -11.04 -4.03
CA ARG A 27 -0.69 -11.27 -3.40
C ARG A 27 -1.14 -12.71 -3.58
N ALA A 28 -1.44 -13.37 -2.47
CA ALA A 28 -2.15 -14.64 -2.49
C ALA A 28 -3.65 -14.40 -2.73
N ALA A 29 -4.25 -15.18 -3.61
CA ALA A 29 -5.69 -15.15 -3.85
C ALA A 29 -6.17 -16.54 -4.31
N MET A 30 -7.44 -16.83 -4.04
CA MET A 30 -8.07 -18.07 -4.50
C MET A 30 -8.68 -17.88 -5.89
N GLU A 31 -9.13 -16.66 -6.17
CA GLU A 31 -9.73 -16.20 -7.41
C GLU A 31 -8.76 -16.37 -8.59
N SER A 32 -9.31 -16.85 -9.71
CA SER A 32 -8.53 -17.11 -10.92
C SER A 32 -8.19 -15.82 -11.67
N PRO A 33 -7.18 -15.83 -12.55
CA PRO A 33 -6.81 -14.68 -13.36
C PRO A 33 -7.97 -14.15 -14.19
N GLU A 34 -8.82 -15.04 -14.71
CA GLU A 34 -10.03 -14.69 -15.46
C GLU A 34 -11.06 -13.96 -14.59
N GLU A 35 -11.19 -14.35 -13.32
CA GLU A 35 -12.09 -13.71 -12.37
C GLU A 35 -11.58 -12.32 -11.98
N ILE A 36 -10.29 -12.22 -11.62
CA ILE A 36 -9.65 -10.94 -11.29
C ILE A 36 -9.68 -9.99 -12.49
N LYS A 37 -9.46 -10.50 -13.71
CA LYS A 37 -9.59 -9.70 -14.95
C LYS A 37 -11.02 -9.18 -15.13
N ARG A 38 -12.03 -10.03 -14.94
CA ARG A 38 -13.45 -9.65 -15.05
C ARG A 38 -13.84 -8.57 -14.05
N GLU A 39 -13.23 -8.57 -12.86
CA GLU A 39 -13.42 -7.54 -11.84
C GLU A 39 -12.63 -6.26 -12.10
N GLY A 40 -11.75 -6.25 -13.10
CA GLY A 40 -10.86 -5.13 -13.43
C GLY A 40 -9.66 -5.01 -12.50
N GLY A 41 -9.30 -6.10 -11.80
CA GLY A 41 -8.20 -6.18 -10.84
C GLY A 41 -8.70 -6.43 -9.41
N PHE A 42 -7.84 -6.24 -8.41
CA PHE A 42 -8.21 -6.44 -7.00
C PHE A 42 -8.91 -5.22 -6.42
N ILE A 43 -10.05 -5.46 -5.79
CA ILE A 43 -10.82 -4.44 -5.08
C ILE A 43 -10.75 -4.66 -3.56
N PRO A 44 -10.66 -3.59 -2.75
CA PRO A 44 -10.87 -3.69 -1.33
C PRO A 44 -12.24 -4.28 -1.01
N ARG A 45 -12.32 -5.08 0.05
CA ARG A 45 -13.62 -5.56 0.56
C ARG A 45 -14.52 -4.36 0.88
N GLY A 46 -15.80 -4.46 0.56
CA GLY A 46 -16.79 -3.38 0.76
C GLY A 46 -16.89 -2.38 -0.38
N MET A 47 -16.07 -2.50 -1.42
CA MET A 47 -16.27 -1.79 -2.68
C MET A 47 -17.03 -2.68 -3.67
N ASP A 48 -18.03 -2.13 -4.33
CA ASP A 48 -18.81 -2.81 -5.39
C ASP A 48 -18.15 -2.69 -6.78
N GLY A 49 -17.00 -2.02 -6.86
CA GLY A 49 -16.25 -1.80 -8.09
C GLY A 49 -16.88 -0.77 -9.06
N THR A 50 -18.07 -0.24 -8.78
CA THR A 50 -18.82 0.67 -9.67
C THR A 50 -18.20 2.07 -9.78
N ARG A 51 -17.36 2.43 -8.81
CA ARG A 51 -16.74 3.76 -8.68
C ARG A 51 -15.22 3.66 -8.52
N PRO A 52 -14.49 3.12 -9.52
CA PRO A 52 -13.06 2.78 -9.38
C PRO A 52 -12.13 3.99 -9.23
N ASN A 53 -12.59 5.19 -9.60
CA ASN A 53 -11.83 6.45 -9.52
C ASN A 53 -12.26 7.32 -8.33
N GLN A 54 -12.98 6.75 -7.35
CA GLN A 54 -13.39 7.46 -6.14
C GLN A 54 -12.68 6.84 -4.93
N PRO A 55 -12.40 7.65 -3.89
CA PRO A 55 -11.88 7.14 -2.64
C PRO A 55 -12.80 6.03 -2.08
N PRO A 56 -12.25 4.97 -1.48
CA PRO A 56 -13.06 3.98 -0.77
C PRO A 56 -13.95 4.66 0.30
N PRO A 57 -15.16 4.13 0.55
CA PRO A 57 -16.12 4.73 1.50
C PRO A 57 -15.70 4.58 2.97
N ASP A 58 -14.83 3.60 3.27
CA ASP A 58 -14.21 3.40 4.57
C ASP A 58 -12.71 3.23 4.35
N ILE A 59 -11.92 4.19 4.82
CA ILE A 59 -10.45 4.17 4.75
C ILE A 59 -9.89 4.22 6.16
N ASN A 60 -9.34 3.10 6.62
CA ASN A 60 -8.73 3.00 7.93
C ASN A 60 -7.66 1.89 7.97
N LEU A 61 -6.38 2.27 8.02
CA LEU A 61 -5.26 1.32 8.02
C LEU A 61 -5.19 0.54 9.33
N TRP A 62 -5.51 1.17 10.47
CA TRP A 62 -5.55 0.49 11.76
C TRP A 62 -6.56 -0.65 11.76
N ASN A 63 -7.78 -0.40 11.26
CA ASN A 63 -8.82 -1.43 11.12
C ASN A 63 -8.43 -2.48 10.08
N HIS A 64 -7.70 -2.09 9.02
CA HIS A 64 -7.19 -3.03 8.03
C HIS A 64 -6.31 -4.09 8.71
N VAL A 65 -5.25 -3.65 9.39
CA VAL A 65 -4.22 -4.56 9.93
C VAL A 65 -4.66 -5.35 11.16
N HIS A 66 -5.74 -4.92 11.83
CA HIS A 66 -6.35 -5.66 12.94
C HIS A 66 -7.59 -6.47 12.52
N GLY A 67 -7.95 -6.46 11.23
CA GLY A 67 -9.22 -7.02 10.75
C GLY A 67 -9.27 -8.52 10.53
N SER A 68 -8.17 -9.21 10.77
CA SER A 68 -8.10 -10.66 10.92
C SER A 68 -6.88 -10.99 11.78
N GLU A 69 -6.76 -12.24 12.25
CA GLU A 69 -5.56 -12.74 12.95
C GLU A 69 -4.27 -12.67 12.10
N THR A 70 -4.41 -12.21 10.85
CA THR A 70 -3.41 -12.14 9.81
C THR A 70 -3.71 -10.97 8.87
N GLY A 71 -2.69 -10.32 8.29
CA GLY A 71 -2.80 -9.02 7.62
C GLY A 71 -3.57 -9.00 6.29
N MET A 72 -4.10 -10.13 5.82
CA MET A 72 -5.06 -10.15 4.71
C MET A 72 -6.50 -9.88 5.21
N SER A 73 -6.69 -8.66 5.71
CA SER A 73 -7.88 -8.15 6.38
C SER A 73 -9.22 -8.68 5.86
N ARG A 74 -10.09 -9.11 6.78
CA ARG A 74 -11.49 -9.48 6.51
C ARG A 74 -12.44 -8.27 6.55
N HIS A 75 -11.95 -7.05 6.78
CA HIS A 75 -12.79 -5.85 6.94
C HIS A 75 -12.80 -4.93 5.73
N ASN A 76 -13.94 -4.24 5.58
CA ASN A 76 -14.06 -3.06 4.72
C ASN A 76 -13.17 -1.96 5.31
N SER A 77 -12.02 -1.72 4.69
CA SER A 77 -11.00 -0.79 5.21
C SER A 77 -10.38 0.07 4.12
N GLY A 78 -10.80 -0.15 2.87
CA GLY A 78 -10.31 0.60 1.71
C GLY A 78 -8.96 0.12 1.17
N TYR A 79 -8.37 -0.92 1.76
CA TYR A 79 -7.07 -1.44 1.35
C TYR A 79 -7.12 -2.87 0.80
N VAL A 80 -6.21 -3.18 -0.11
CA VAL A 80 -5.88 -4.54 -0.54
C VAL A 80 -4.49 -4.91 -0.02
N SER A 81 -4.42 -5.99 0.75
CA SER A 81 -3.15 -6.47 1.32
C SER A 81 -2.27 -7.14 0.26
N THR A 82 -0.97 -6.85 0.29
CA THR A 82 0.08 -7.49 -0.51
C THR A 82 1.37 -7.59 0.31
N SER A 83 2.31 -8.46 -0.05
CA SER A 83 3.62 -8.57 0.59
C SER A 83 4.74 -8.22 -0.36
N THR A 84 5.84 -7.67 0.15
CA THR A 84 7.07 -7.50 -0.65
C THR A 84 7.78 -8.83 -0.93
N ALA A 85 7.43 -9.91 -0.23
CA ALA A 85 8.10 -11.20 -0.35
C ALA A 85 7.20 -12.28 -0.99
N ARG A 86 7.66 -12.84 -2.11
CA ARG A 86 7.00 -13.95 -2.81
C ARG A 86 6.70 -15.13 -1.89
N ILE A 87 7.66 -15.47 -1.02
CA ILE A 87 7.55 -16.64 -0.13
C ILE A 87 6.42 -16.46 0.89
N ILE A 88 6.17 -15.24 1.37
CA ILE A 88 5.07 -14.94 2.29
C ILE A 88 3.73 -15.20 1.59
N ALA A 89 3.57 -14.75 0.34
CA ALA A 89 2.36 -15.03 -0.43
C ALA A 89 2.18 -16.53 -0.73
N ILE A 90 3.25 -17.28 -0.99
CA ILE A 90 3.17 -18.75 -1.17
C ILE A 90 2.72 -19.43 0.13
N ASN A 91 3.36 -19.10 1.25
CA ASN A 91 3.01 -19.64 2.56
C ASN A 91 1.55 -19.34 2.89
N TRP A 92 1.08 -18.14 2.54
CA TRP A 92 -0.31 -17.77 2.69
C TRP A 92 -1.26 -18.73 1.97
N VAL A 93 -0.98 -19.06 0.70
CA VAL A 93 -1.79 -20.03 -0.06
C VAL A 93 -1.81 -21.39 0.63
N ASN A 94 -0.66 -21.83 1.15
CA ASN A 94 -0.54 -23.13 1.81
C ASN A 94 -1.31 -23.18 3.14
N GLU A 95 -1.13 -22.16 3.97
CA GLU A 95 -1.67 -22.11 5.34
C GLU A 95 -3.16 -21.75 5.37
N HIS A 96 -3.64 -20.94 4.42
CA HIS A 96 -4.97 -20.32 4.51
C HIS A 96 -5.90 -20.63 3.34
N LEU A 97 -5.38 -21.13 2.21
CA LEU A 97 -6.17 -21.44 1.02
C LEU A 97 -6.13 -22.94 0.67
N ASN A 98 -5.99 -23.79 1.68
CA ASN A 98 -5.97 -25.26 1.52
C ASN A 98 -4.97 -25.72 0.45
N HIS A 99 -3.78 -25.09 0.41
CA HIS A 99 -2.73 -25.43 -0.56
C HIS A 99 -3.13 -25.25 -2.03
N ASN A 100 -4.16 -24.44 -2.31
CA ASN A 100 -4.66 -24.22 -3.67
C ASN A 100 -5.02 -22.74 -3.87
N GLY A 101 -4.41 -22.12 -4.86
CA GLY A 101 -4.64 -20.71 -5.16
C GLY A 101 -3.61 -20.18 -6.13
N TYR A 102 -3.44 -18.87 -6.10
CA TYR A 102 -2.57 -18.12 -7.01
C TYR A 102 -1.73 -17.14 -6.21
N VAL A 103 -0.50 -16.93 -6.67
CA VAL A 103 0.39 -15.86 -6.23
C VAL A 103 0.54 -14.88 -7.38
N TYR A 104 -0.09 -13.72 -7.25
CA TYR A 104 -0.03 -12.66 -8.25
C TYR A 104 1.18 -11.77 -8.01
N HIS A 105 1.91 -11.49 -9.08
CA HIS A 105 3.01 -10.53 -9.09
C HIS A 105 2.45 -9.20 -9.57
N ILE A 106 2.58 -8.16 -8.76
CA ILE A 106 1.91 -6.89 -8.98
C ILE A 106 2.97 -5.79 -8.99
N ARG A 107 2.88 -4.90 -9.98
CA ARG A 107 3.73 -3.71 -10.05
C ARG A 107 3.26 -2.71 -9.01
N ALA A 108 4.09 -2.31 -8.07
CA ALA A 108 3.69 -1.35 -7.05
C ALA A 108 3.64 0.09 -7.61
N THR A 109 2.69 0.87 -7.11
CA THR A 109 2.42 2.26 -7.48
C THR A 109 2.25 3.12 -6.23
N PRO A 110 2.16 4.47 -6.32
CA PRO A 110 2.16 5.33 -5.13
C PRO A 110 1.03 5.09 -4.11
N ASN A 111 -0.04 4.38 -4.49
CA ASN A 111 -1.11 3.98 -3.55
C ASN A 111 -0.73 2.79 -2.64
N PHE A 112 0.41 2.14 -2.84
CA PHE A 112 0.91 1.06 -1.97
C PHE A 112 1.67 1.65 -0.78
N ILE A 113 1.13 1.43 0.42
CA ILE A 113 1.65 1.99 1.67
C ILE A 113 2.40 0.91 2.44
N ASP A 114 3.61 1.23 2.86
CA ASP A 114 4.41 0.34 3.72
C ASP A 114 3.82 0.36 5.13
N VAL A 115 3.22 -0.76 5.53
CA VAL A 115 2.51 -0.87 6.81
C VAL A 115 3.47 -0.75 7.98
N ASN A 116 4.60 -1.45 7.92
CA ASN A 116 5.59 -1.44 8.99
C ASN A 116 6.23 -0.08 9.15
N ALA A 117 6.57 0.59 8.04
CA ALA A 117 7.15 1.93 8.11
C ALA A 117 6.12 3.00 8.51
N SER A 118 4.82 2.75 8.33
CA SER A 118 3.74 3.69 8.72
C SER A 118 3.31 3.53 10.18
N LEU A 119 3.32 2.30 10.71
CA LEU A 119 2.87 1.96 12.06
C LEU A 119 4.02 1.73 13.04
N LEU A 120 5.25 1.52 12.55
CA LEU A 120 6.45 1.22 13.35
C LEU A 120 6.16 0.10 14.37
N ASP A 121 6.48 0.32 15.64
CA ASP A 121 6.29 -0.63 16.74
C ASP A 121 4.81 -1.00 17.00
N TYR A 122 3.86 -0.30 16.37
CA TYR A 122 2.43 -0.59 16.44
C TYR A 122 1.91 -1.44 15.27
N SER A 123 2.79 -1.91 14.37
CA SER A 123 2.42 -2.89 13.35
C SER A 123 2.15 -4.25 14.01
N PRO A 124 0.94 -4.84 13.87
CA PRO A 124 0.62 -6.11 14.55
C PRO A 124 1.28 -7.34 13.91
N HIS A 125 1.62 -7.25 12.62
CA HIS A 125 2.15 -8.38 11.85
C HIS A 125 3.39 -7.99 11.02
N PRO A 126 4.48 -7.51 11.66
CA PRO A 126 5.62 -6.97 10.95
C PRO A 126 6.32 -8.00 10.04
N GLN A 127 6.26 -9.28 10.40
CA GLN A 127 6.79 -10.38 9.60
C GLN A 127 6.16 -10.51 8.22
N GLU A 128 4.94 -9.98 8.00
CA GLU A 128 4.24 -10.10 6.71
C GLU A 128 4.82 -9.19 5.62
N SER A 129 5.64 -8.20 6.01
CA SER A 129 6.25 -7.21 5.11
C SER A 129 5.20 -6.59 4.17
N GLU A 130 4.09 -6.16 4.76
CA GLU A 130 2.89 -5.76 4.05
C GLU A 130 3.04 -4.40 3.35
N MET A 131 2.61 -4.36 2.08
CA MET A 131 2.28 -3.14 1.36
C MET A 131 0.76 -3.11 1.14
N ALA A 132 0.06 -2.24 1.88
CA ALA A 132 -1.38 -2.07 1.77
C ALA A 132 -1.71 -1.12 0.61
N ALA A 133 -2.37 -1.62 -0.44
CA ALA A 133 -2.77 -0.80 -1.58
C ALA A 133 -4.08 -0.07 -1.27
N LEU A 134 -4.05 1.26 -1.17
CA LEU A 134 -5.26 2.07 -1.01
C LEU A 134 -6.07 2.06 -2.31
N GLY A 135 -7.32 1.62 -2.21
CA GLY A 135 -8.23 1.48 -3.34
C GLY A 135 -7.92 0.26 -4.20
N ARG A 136 -8.25 0.36 -5.50
CA ARG A 136 -8.13 -0.73 -6.46
C ARG A 136 -6.68 -0.94 -6.90
N ILE A 137 -6.28 -2.20 -7.05
CA ILE A 137 -5.12 -2.60 -7.86
C ILE A 137 -5.67 -2.96 -9.24
N HIS A 138 -5.27 -2.24 -10.29
CA HIS A 138 -5.84 -2.46 -11.62
C HIS A 138 -5.34 -3.75 -12.28
N TRP A 139 -6.15 -4.39 -13.10
CA TRP A 139 -5.73 -5.61 -13.82
C TRP A 139 -4.47 -5.41 -14.67
N ASN A 140 -4.38 -4.28 -15.38
CA ASN A 140 -3.21 -3.95 -16.20
C ASN A 140 -1.94 -3.64 -15.40
N GLN A 141 -2.02 -3.60 -14.06
CA GLN A 141 -0.90 -3.45 -13.13
C GLN A 141 -0.36 -4.81 -12.65
N VAL A 142 -1.15 -5.88 -12.82
CA VAL A 142 -0.75 -7.25 -12.52
C VAL A 142 0.24 -7.71 -13.59
N ILE A 143 1.46 -8.06 -13.20
CA ILE A 143 2.55 -8.50 -14.08
C ILE A 143 2.29 -9.94 -14.57
N GLY A 144 1.73 -10.78 -13.71
CA GLY A 144 1.44 -12.18 -13.99
C GLY A 144 1.16 -12.94 -12.70
N TRP A 145 1.12 -14.26 -12.78
CA TRP A 145 0.78 -15.10 -11.64
C TRP A 145 1.45 -16.46 -11.70
N GLU A 146 1.58 -17.08 -10.54
CA GLU A 146 1.96 -18.48 -10.38
C GLU A 146 0.82 -19.22 -9.71
N ARG A 147 0.56 -20.44 -10.16
CA ARG A 147 -0.52 -21.24 -9.61
C ARG A 147 0.02 -22.24 -8.60
N VAL A 148 -0.55 -22.28 -7.41
CA VAL A 148 -0.16 -23.21 -6.34
C VAL A 148 -1.22 -24.32 -6.25
N ARG A 149 -0.81 -25.58 -6.28
CA ARG A 149 -1.67 -26.77 -6.10
C ARG A 149 -0.97 -27.79 -5.22
N GLY A 150 -1.62 -28.21 -4.14
CA GLY A 150 -1.07 -29.20 -3.21
C GLY A 150 0.31 -28.81 -2.67
N GLY A 151 0.54 -27.51 -2.46
CA GLY A 151 1.82 -26.97 -1.98
C GLY A 151 2.89 -26.78 -3.05
N THR A 152 2.65 -27.25 -4.28
CA THR A 152 3.57 -27.09 -5.40
C THR A 152 3.28 -25.80 -6.15
N VAL A 153 4.31 -24.97 -6.33
CA VAL A 153 4.24 -23.75 -7.13
C VAL A 153 4.51 -24.09 -8.59
N GLY A 154 3.55 -23.79 -9.47
CA GLY A 154 3.68 -23.95 -10.91
C GLY A 154 4.50 -22.84 -11.56
N GLU A 155 4.59 -22.89 -12.90
CA GLU A 155 5.28 -21.88 -13.70
C GLU A 155 4.62 -20.50 -13.59
N PHE A 156 5.45 -19.46 -13.77
CA PHE A 156 4.98 -18.09 -13.89
C PHE A 156 4.32 -17.88 -15.27
N ILE A 157 3.09 -17.37 -15.25
CA ILE A 157 2.33 -17.02 -16.43
C ILE A 157 2.26 -15.50 -16.53
N PRO A 158 2.85 -14.88 -17.57
CA PRO A 158 2.77 -13.44 -17.76
C PRO A 158 1.34 -12.99 -18.08
N ASN A 159 0.94 -11.85 -17.54
CA ASN A 159 -0.33 -11.23 -17.89
C ASN A 159 -0.19 -10.50 -19.25
N PRO A 160 -0.89 -10.92 -20.32
CA PRO A 160 -0.82 -10.23 -21.61
C PRO A 160 -1.38 -8.80 -21.59
N ASP A 161 -2.17 -8.45 -20.57
CA ASP A 161 -2.74 -7.11 -20.41
C ASP A 161 -1.88 -6.20 -19.51
N TYR A 162 -0.74 -6.68 -19.00
CA TYR A 162 0.18 -5.86 -18.22
C TYR A 162 0.72 -4.71 -19.08
N ARG A 163 0.58 -3.48 -18.59
CA ARG A 163 1.05 -2.28 -19.31
C ARG A 163 2.32 -1.74 -18.68
N GLU A 164 3.46 -2.33 -19.03
CA GLU A 164 4.76 -1.98 -18.45
C GLU A 164 5.08 -0.48 -18.52
N GLN A 165 4.92 0.14 -19.70
CA GLN A 165 5.23 1.55 -19.92
C GLN A 165 4.48 2.48 -18.95
N LEU A 166 3.25 2.15 -18.56
CA LEU A 166 2.46 2.95 -17.61
C LEU A 166 3.02 2.91 -16.18
N TYR A 167 3.72 1.84 -15.82
CA TYR A 167 4.10 1.56 -14.44
C TYR A 167 5.61 1.43 -14.21
N MET A 168 6.41 1.43 -15.28
CA MET A 168 7.84 1.16 -15.19
C MET A 168 8.60 2.22 -14.37
N HIS A 169 8.12 3.46 -14.30
CA HIS A 169 8.75 4.51 -13.48
C HIS A 169 8.12 4.68 -12.10
N LEU A 170 7.05 3.94 -11.81
CA LEU A 170 6.34 4.03 -10.55
C LEU A 170 6.90 3.04 -9.52
N ALA A 171 6.73 3.40 -8.25
CA ALA A 171 7.06 2.62 -7.07
C ALA A 171 6.00 2.85 -5.97
N GLY A 172 6.05 2.03 -4.92
CA GLY A 172 5.22 2.17 -3.73
C GLY A 172 5.36 3.55 -3.07
N GLY A 173 4.29 4.00 -2.42
CA GLY A 173 4.24 5.25 -1.67
C GLY A 173 5.10 5.26 -0.40
N GLY A 174 5.59 4.10 0.05
CA GLY A 174 6.44 3.99 1.23
C GLY A 174 5.68 4.30 2.53
N ALA A 175 6.40 4.82 3.53
CA ALA A 175 5.84 5.18 4.83
C ALA A 175 4.83 6.34 4.72
N GLN A 176 3.62 6.14 5.24
CA GLN A 176 2.57 7.16 5.32
C GLN A 176 1.99 7.23 6.74
N PRO A 177 2.72 7.79 7.73
CA PRO A 177 2.26 7.83 9.12
C PRO A 177 0.93 8.55 9.33
N GLN A 178 0.58 9.52 8.50
CA GLN A 178 -0.73 10.17 8.54
C GLN A 178 -1.91 9.23 8.26
N LEU A 179 -1.65 8.09 7.61
CA LEU A 179 -2.65 7.07 7.32
C LEU A 179 -2.75 6.00 8.40
N ALA A 180 -1.92 6.07 9.46
CA ALA A 180 -1.88 5.06 10.53
C ALA A 180 -3.25 4.81 11.17
N ALA A 181 -4.08 5.86 11.24
CA ALA A 181 -5.48 5.78 11.67
C ALA A 181 -5.68 5.18 13.07
N PHE A 182 -4.71 5.35 13.98
CA PHE A 182 -4.88 4.96 15.37
C PHE A 182 -6.13 5.61 15.98
N PRO A 183 -6.80 4.93 16.93
CA PRO A 183 -7.94 5.51 17.65
C PRO A 183 -7.62 6.87 18.29
N ASP A 184 -8.65 7.66 18.55
CA ASP A 184 -8.50 8.95 19.25
C ASP A 184 -7.87 8.74 20.63
N GLY A 185 -6.94 9.63 21.01
CA GLY A 185 -6.19 9.52 22.27
C GLY A 185 -5.18 8.36 22.33
N TYR A 186 -4.98 7.61 21.24
CA TYR A 186 -3.99 6.53 21.23
C TYR A 186 -2.57 7.07 21.44
N PRO A 187 -1.71 6.42 22.26
CA PRO A 187 -0.41 6.98 22.65
C PRO A 187 0.50 7.37 21.50
N ALA A 188 0.45 6.64 20.38
CA ALA A 188 1.26 6.92 19.18
C ALA A 188 1.11 8.36 18.67
N TRP A 189 -0.08 8.98 18.79
CA TRP A 189 -0.31 10.37 18.36
C TRP A 189 0.56 11.39 19.10
N SER A 190 1.13 11.03 20.25
CA SER A 190 2.02 11.90 21.05
C SER A 190 3.51 11.74 20.69
N HIS A 191 3.84 10.87 19.72
CA HIS A 191 5.21 10.56 19.32
C HIS A 191 5.45 10.82 17.83
N GLN A 192 6.69 11.13 17.46
CA GLN A 192 7.07 11.18 16.05
C GLN A 192 7.04 9.76 15.46
N PRO A 193 6.67 9.60 14.17
CA PRO A 193 6.34 10.66 13.21
C PRO A 193 4.89 11.18 13.30
N TRP A 194 4.00 10.51 14.03
CA TRP A 194 2.55 10.77 14.02
C TRP A 194 2.15 12.11 14.64
N LEU A 195 2.93 12.62 15.59
CA LEU A 195 2.73 13.92 16.22
C LEU A 195 2.61 15.06 15.18
N THR A 196 3.27 14.94 14.03
CA THR A 196 3.15 15.92 12.92
C THR A 196 1.72 16.03 12.38
N TYR A 197 0.95 14.95 12.47
CA TYR A 197 -0.43 14.81 11.98
C TYR A 197 -1.48 14.86 13.10
N ALA A 198 -1.06 15.11 14.35
CA ALA A 198 -1.92 15.18 15.52
C ALA A 198 -2.09 16.61 16.08
N GLN A 199 -3.22 16.85 16.73
CA GLN A 199 -3.48 18.01 17.56
C GLN A 199 -3.58 17.57 19.02
N CYS A 200 -3.05 18.37 19.94
CA CYS A 200 -3.00 18.03 21.36
C CYS A 200 -3.65 19.14 22.17
N GLU A 201 -4.76 18.84 22.86
CA GLU A 201 -5.43 19.78 23.77
C GLU A 201 -4.64 19.93 25.09
N LEU A 202 -3.98 18.83 25.50
CA LEU A 202 -2.98 18.77 26.56
C LEU A 202 -1.80 17.95 26.02
N LYS A 203 -0.56 18.19 26.47
CA LYS A 203 0.63 17.43 25.98
C LYS A 203 0.48 15.90 26.08
N SER A 204 -0.44 15.41 26.91
CA SER A 204 -0.72 13.99 27.14
C SER A 204 -1.95 13.44 26.40
N SER A 205 -2.71 14.28 25.68
CA SER A 205 -3.90 13.86 24.93
C SER A 205 -3.84 14.44 23.52
N CYS A 206 -3.32 13.63 22.60
CA CYS A 206 -3.21 13.96 21.18
C CYS A 206 -4.15 13.08 20.36
N SER A 207 -4.79 13.68 19.36
CA SER A 207 -5.71 13.03 18.43
C SER A 207 -5.39 13.49 17.00
N PRO A 208 -5.76 12.73 15.96
CA PRO A 208 -5.43 13.11 14.59
C PRO A 208 -6.11 14.44 14.19
N LYS A 209 -5.43 15.28 13.40
CA LYS A 209 -5.96 16.56 12.89
C LYS A 209 -7.12 16.37 11.90
N LYS A 210 -7.23 15.19 11.30
CA LYS A 210 -8.25 14.80 10.32
C LYS A 210 -8.69 13.36 10.61
N SER A 211 -9.91 13.02 10.22
CA SER A 211 -10.36 11.63 10.32
C SER A 211 -9.54 10.71 9.40
N PRO A 212 -9.49 9.38 9.68
CA PRO A 212 -8.90 8.40 8.78
C PRO A 212 -9.40 8.54 7.34
N GLN A 213 -10.71 8.75 7.17
CA GLN A 213 -11.33 8.96 5.86
C GLN A 213 -10.79 10.20 5.13
N GLN A 214 -10.58 11.30 5.84
CA GLN A 214 -10.06 12.54 5.25
C GLN A 214 -8.60 12.39 4.82
N PHE A 215 -7.72 11.89 5.71
CA PHE A 215 -6.32 11.63 5.32
C PHE A 215 -6.22 10.60 4.19
N GLY A 216 -7.04 9.54 4.24
CA GLY A 216 -7.15 8.54 3.21
C GLY A 216 -7.59 9.11 1.86
N THR A 217 -8.61 9.96 1.86
CA THR A 217 -9.11 10.63 0.65
C THR A 217 -8.04 11.54 0.04
N ASP A 218 -7.35 12.35 0.85
CA ASP A 218 -6.26 13.21 0.39
C ASP A 218 -5.14 12.38 -0.27
N TRP A 219 -4.75 11.26 0.35
CA TRP A 219 -3.72 10.37 -0.21
C TRP A 219 -4.19 9.65 -1.47
N PHE A 220 -5.43 9.16 -1.49
CA PHE A 220 -6.03 8.52 -2.66
C PHE A 220 -5.96 9.45 -3.87
N LEU A 221 -6.41 10.71 -3.72
CA LEU A 221 -6.38 11.68 -4.82
C LEU A 221 -4.95 12.02 -5.25
N LYS A 222 -4.02 12.19 -4.30
CA LYS A 222 -2.61 12.45 -4.60
C LYS A 222 -1.95 11.30 -5.37
N SER A 223 -2.15 10.07 -4.91
CA SER A 223 -1.58 8.87 -5.53
C SER A 223 -2.20 8.57 -6.89
N HIS A 224 -3.51 8.77 -7.03
CA HIS A 224 -4.24 8.62 -8.30
C HIS A 224 -3.79 9.64 -9.35
N TYR A 225 -3.57 10.91 -8.94
CA TYR A 225 -3.03 11.92 -9.84
C TYR A 225 -1.65 11.53 -10.37
N ALA A 226 -0.75 11.04 -9.50
CA ALA A 226 0.57 10.59 -9.92
C ALA A 226 0.51 9.49 -10.99
N ILE A 227 -0.40 8.51 -10.84
CA ILE A 227 -0.61 7.44 -11.83
C ILE A 227 -1.20 8.00 -13.13
N ARG A 228 -2.18 8.91 -13.04
CA ARG A 228 -2.82 9.53 -14.21
C ARG A 228 -1.89 10.44 -15.02
N THR A 229 -1.01 11.19 -14.37
CA THR A 229 -0.05 12.05 -15.09
C THR A 229 0.89 11.20 -15.94
N THR A 230 1.34 10.05 -15.43
CA THR A 230 2.12 9.09 -16.23
C THR A 230 1.32 8.58 -17.43
N LEU A 231 0.04 8.22 -17.23
CA LEU A 231 -0.86 7.81 -18.31
C LEU A 231 -1.00 8.85 -19.43
N ILE A 232 -1.11 10.14 -19.11
CA ILE A 232 -1.26 11.20 -20.13
C ILE A 232 0.04 11.34 -20.93
N ILE A 233 1.19 11.38 -20.26
CA ILE A 233 2.50 11.52 -20.92
C ILE A 233 2.75 10.36 -21.88
N THR A 234 2.44 9.12 -21.49
CA THR A 234 2.66 7.95 -22.36
C THR A 234 1.74 7.91 -23.58
N ILE A 235 0.54 8.50 -23.51
CA ILE A 235 -0.40 8.55 -24.66
C ILE A 235 0.01 9.62 -25.68
N ASP A 236 0.67 10.70 -25.24
CA ASP A 236 1.14 11.77 -26.15
C ASP A 236 2.45 11.42 -26.88
N GLU A 237 3.11 10.31 -26.51
CA GLU A 237 4.36 9.83 -27.12
C GLU A 237 4.17 8.67 -28.13
N ASP A 238 2.94 8.17 -28.29
CA ASP A 238 2.53 7.11 -29.26
C ASP A 238 1.77 7.68 -30.47
#